data_AF-A0A1Y2F305-F1
#
_entry.id   AF-A0A1Y2F305-F1
#
_cell.length_a   1.000
_cell.length_b   1.000
_cell.length_c   1.000
_cell.angle_alpha   90.00
_cell.angle_beta   90.00
_cell.angle_gamma   90.00
#
_symmetry.space_group_name_H-M   'P 1'
#
loop_
_entity.id
_entity.type
_entity.pdbx_description
1 polymer ?
#
loop_
_entity_poly.entity_id
_entity_poly.type
_entity_poly.pdbx_seq_one_letter_code
_entity_poly.pdbx_strand_id
1 'polypeptide(L)' 'MIHELSKDGQFTTTTFRPELIENANQFYGVTFVNKVSSITNISKENALSFVESETKPQ' A
#
# COMPACT_ATOMS: atom_id res chain seq x y z
N MET A 1 -15.35 4.37 6.19
CA MET A 1 -15.77 5.58 5.44
C MET A 1 -15.21 5.57 4.01
N ILE A 2 -13.89 5.61 3.79
CA ILE A 2 -13.30 5.61 2.43
C ILE A 2 -13.71 4.36 1.62
N HIS A 3 -13.71 3.17 2.24
CA HIS A 3 -14.15 1.92 1.59
C HIS A 3 -15.64 1.91 1.17
N GLU A 4 -16.52 2.55 1.94
CA GLU A 4 -17.94 2.62 1.55
C GLU A 4 -18.16 3.57 0.38
N LEU A 5 -17.45 4.70 0.38
CA LEU A 5 -17.50 5.68 -0.71
C LEU A 5 -16.84 5.18 -1.99
N SER A 6 -15.96 4.17 -1.93
CA SER A 6 -15.30 3.64 -3.12
C SER A 6 -16.22 2.90 -4.07
N LYS A 7 -17.50 2.69 -3.69
CA LYS A 7 -18.55 2.18 -4.59
C LYS A 7 -18.87 3.16 -5.72
N ASP A 8 -18.77 4.46 -5.43
CA ASP A 8 -19.18 5.54 -6.36
C ASP A 8 -17.98 6.39 -6.83
N GLY A 9 -16.75 6.05 -6.42
CA GLY A 9 -15.56 6.80 -6.78
C GLY A 9 -14.27 6.01 -6.59
N GLN A 10 -13.22 6.40 -7.31
CA GLN A 10 -11.91 5.77 -7.20
C GLN A 10 -11.05 6.49 -6.16
N PHE A 11 -10.49 5.73 -5.22
CA PHE A 11 -9.57 6.24 -4.22
C PHE A 11 -8.19 5.61 -4.41
N THR A 12 -7.17 6.46 -4.48
CA THR A 12 -5.76 6.05 -4.40
C THR A 12 -5.18 6.66 -3.13
N THR A 13 -4.55 5.83 -2.30
CA THR A 13 -3.95 6.27 -1.05
C THR A 13 -2.52 5.75 -0.94
N THR A 14 -1.65 6.53 -0.30
CA THR A 14 -0.28 6.13 0.05
C THR A 14 -0.18 6.16 1.56
N THR A 15 0.27 5.07 2.17
CA THR A 15 0.15 4.89 3.63
C THR A 15 1.19 3.92 4.18
N PHE A 16 1.56 4.13 5.45
CA PHE A 16 2.30 3.17 6.30
C PHE A 16 1.40 2.64 7.43
N ARG A 17 0.09 2.73 7.27
CA ARG A 17 -0.91 2.31 8.26
C ARG A 17 -1.57 1.01 7.80
N PRO A 18 -1.42 -0.11 8.53
CA PRO A 18 -1.95 -1.41 8.10
C PRO A 18 -3.49 -1.41 7.99
N GLU A 19 -4.20 -0.59 8.78
CA GLU A 19 -5.67 -0.50 8.75
C GLU A 19 -6.24 -0.03 7.40
N LEU A 20 -5.45 0.70 6.61
CA LEU A 20 -5.84 1.14 5.26
C LEU A 20 -5.57 0.06 4.20
N ILE A 21 -4.65 -0.87 4.45
CA ILE A 21 -4.36 -2.00 3.57
C ILE A 21 -5.49 -3.03 3.63
N GLU A 22 -6.09 -3.22 4.81
CA GLU A 22 -7.16 -4.20 5.01
C GLU A 22 -8.35 -4.04 4.06
N ASN A 23 -8.69 -2.78 3.74
CA ASN A 23 -9.88 -2.41 2.98
C ASN A 23 -9.61 -2.03 1.51
N ALA A 24 -8.38 -2.19 1.02
CA ALA A 24 -7.99 -1.84 -0.34
C ALA A 24 -8.14 -3.03 -1.31
N ASN A 25 -8.37 -2.73 -2.59
CA ASN A 25 -8.55 -3.74 -3.64
C ASN A 25 -7.25 -4.10 -4.37
N GLN A 26 -6.35 -3.14 -4.54
CA GLN A 26 -5.09 -3.30 -5.27
C GLN A 26 -3.96 -2.66 -4.49
N PHE A 27 -2.77 -3.25 -4.59
CA PHE A 27 -1.58 -2.83 -3.85
C PHE A 27 -0.43 -2.62 -4.83
N TYR A 28 0.30 -1.53 -4.66
CA TYR A 28 1.39 -1.14 -5.53
C TYR A 28 2.63 -0.84 -4.69
N GLY A 29 3.71 -1.56 -5.00
CA GLY A 29 5.03 -1.32 -4.41
C GLY A 29 5.84 -0.40 -5.30
N VAL A 30 6.58 0.53 -4.69
CA VAL A 30 7.54 1.38 -5.39
C VAL A 30 8.95 1.03 -4.92
N THR A 31 9.84 0.76 -5.87
CA THR A 31 11.26 0.51 -5.60
C THR A 31 12.13 1.58 -6.24
N PHE A 32 13.22 1.95 -5.59
CA PHE A 32 14.21 2.87 -6.13
C PHE A 32 15.58 2.20 -6.18
N VAL A 33 16.07 1.91 -7.39
CA VAL A 33 17.34 1.20 -7.63
C VAL A 33 18.07 1.92 -8.76
N ASN A 34 19.38 2.15 -8.61
CA ASN A 34 20.22 2.80 -9.62
C ASN A 34 19.67 4.15 -10.14
N LYS A 35 19.10 4.96 -9.24
CA LYS A 35 18.44 6.24 -9.56
C LYS A 35 17.18 6.12 -10.45
N VAL A 36 16.59 4.93 -10.53
CA VAL A 36 15.37 4.67 -11.28
C VAL A 36 14.26 4.22 -10.34
N SER A 37 13.09 4.85 -10.44
CA SER A 37 11.87 4.44 -9.75
C SER A 37 11.10 3.44 -10.60
N SER A 38 10.61 2.36 -9.99
CA SER A 38 9.75 1.37 -10.65
C SER A 38 8.55 1.03 -9.77
N ILE A 39 7.42 0.77 -10.41
CA ILE A 39 6.17 0.41 -9.75
C ILE A 39 5.76 -1.01 -10.15
N THR A 40 5.36 -1.82 -9.19
CA THR A 40 4.90 -3.18 -9.41
C THR A 40 3.62 -3.46 -8.62
N ASN A 41 2.74 -4.30 -9.18
CA ASN A 41 1.60 -4.82 -8.44
C ASN A 41 2.12 -5.86 -7.44
N ILE A 42 1.67 -5.78 -6.19
CA ILE A 42 2.08 -6.67 -5.11
C ILE A 42 0.85 -7.28 -4.43
N SER A 43 1.05 -8.38 -3.72
CA SER A 43 -0.03 -8.99 -2.94
C SER A 43 -0.30 -8.20 -1.64
N LYS A 44 -1.47 -8.42 -1.05
CA LYS A 44 -1.85 -7.83 0.24
C LYS A 44 -0.86 -8.21 1.35
N GLU A 45 -0.41 -9.47 1.36
CA GLU A 45 0.53 -10.01 2.35
C GLU A 45 1.88 -9.30 2.26
N ASN A 46 2.38 -9.05 1.04
CA ASN A 46 3.61 -8.31 0.83
C ASN A 46 3.49 -6.84 1.27
N ALA A 47 2.34 -6.21 1.01
CA ALA A 47 2.08 -4.85 1.45
C ALA A 47 2.01 -4.74 2.99
N LEU A 48 1.34 -5.68 3.65
CA LEU A 48 1.27 -5.75 5.12
C LEU A 48 2.66 -5.96 5.73
N SER A 49 3.41 -6.96 5.23
CA SER A 49 4.76 -7.27 5.68
C SER A 49 5.70 -6.06 5.57
N PHE A 50 5.61 -5.31 4.47
CA PHE A 50 6.37 -4.08 4.28
C PHE A 50 6.04 -3.04 5.36
N VAL A 51 4.75 -2.75 5.58
CA VAL A 51 4.32 -1.77 6.59
C VAL A 51 4.72 -2.19 8.00
N GLU A 52 4.56 -3.47 8.34
CA GLU A 52 4.96 -4.00 9.64
C GLU A 52 6.47 -3.88 9.88
N SER A 53 7.28 -4.06 8.83
CA SER A 53 8.73 -3.92 8.90
C SER A 53 9.18 -2.48 9.17
N GLU A 54 8.48 -1.49 8.61
CA GLU A 54 8.74 -0.05 8.85
C GLU A 54 8.30 0.41 10.26
N THR A 55 7.30 -0.25 10.85
CA THR A 55 6.87 0.05 12.24
C THR A 55 7.76 -0.52 13.32
N LYS A 56 8.73 -1.40 13.00
CA LYS A 56 9.71 -1.88 13.98
C LYS A 56 10.82 -0.82 14.12
N PRO A 57 11.08 -0.29 15.33
CA PRO A 57 12.22 0.59 15.53
C PRO A 57 13.51 -0.17 15.19
N GLN A 58 14.37 0.44 14.35
CA GLN A 58 15.74 0.00 14.14
C GLN A 58 16.57 0.14 15.42
#